data_AF-A0A9C9X3U4-F1
#
_entry.id   AF-A0A9C9X3U4-F1
#
_cell.length_a   1.000
_cell.length_b   1.000
_cell.length_c   1.000
_cell.angle_alpha   90.00
_cell.angle_beta   90.00
_cell.angle_gamma   90.00
#
_symmetry.space_group_name_H-M   'P 1'
#
loop_
_entity.id
_entity.type
_entity.pdbx_description
1 polymer ?
#
loop_
_entity_poly.entity_id
_entity_poly.type
_entity_poly.pdbx_seq_one_letter_code
_entity_poly.pdbx_strand_id
1 'polypeptide(L)'
;MDQLTLFSKQEKEFVNLQEASKWASKYSKRKVTISNISYLLQYGRIKKYGNNGNPLIDKNELKNYYDSINKKEEEWKKVLGDDLNWHLSFVEYKESERTKHVHRLHPYKGKFIPQLV
;
A
#
# COMPACT_ATOMS: atom_id res chain seq x y z
N MET A 1 22.64 -37.26 10.19
CA MET A 1 22.73 -36.07 9.31
C MET A 1 21.43 -35.32 9.47
N ASP A 2 21.43 -34.35 10.38
CA ASP A 2 20.27 -33.50 10.64
C ASP A 2 20.04 -32.61 9.42
N GLN A 3 18.96 -32.88 8.70
CA GLN A 3 18.49 -32.01 7.64
C GLN A 3 18.10 -30.69 8.29
N LEU A 4 19.02 -29.73 8.14
CA LEU A 4 18.89 -28.32 8.48
C LEU A 4 17.44 -27.88 8.32
N THR A 5 16.86 -27.44 9.43
CA THR A 5 15.62 -26.68 9.53
C THR A 5 15.76 -25.36 8.77
N LEU A 6 15.75 -25.44 7.44
CA LEU A 6 15.89 -24.34 6.47
C LEU A 6 14.62 -23.48 6.36
N PHE A 7 13.57 -23.85 7.09
CA PHE A 7 12.52 -22.93 7.48
C PHE A 7 12.91 -22.37 8.84
N SER A 8 13.84 -21.41 8.84
CA SER A 8 13.90 -20.45 9.95
C SER A 8 12.46 -20.06 10.24
N LYS A 9 11.98 -20.42 11.41
CA LYS A 9 10.66 -20.10 11.94
C LYS A 9 10.57 -18.58 11.87
N GLN A 10 10.13 -18.03 10.73
CA GLN A 10 9.82 -16.62 10.63
C GLN A 10 8.68 -16.47 11.61
N GLU A 11 9.00 -15.92 12.78
CA GLU A 11 8.00 -15.61 13.79
C GLU A 11 6.99 -14.72 13.09
N LYS A 12 5.83 -15.30 12.77
CA LYS A 12 4.73 -14.56 12.17
C LYS A 12 4.23 -13.63 13.25
N GLU A 13 4.71 -12.40 13.21
CA GLU A 13 4.30 -11.35 14.11
C GLU A 13 2.90 -10.90 13.67
N PHE A 14 1.89 -11.34 14.42
CA PHE A 14 0.51 -10.94 14.20
C PHE A 14 0.20 -9.69 14.99
N VAL A 15 -0.35 -8.69 14.31
CA VAL A 15 -0.74 -7.40 14.91
C VAL A 15 -2.24 -7.16 14.71
N ASN A 16 -2.83 -6.39 15.62
CA ASN A 16 -4.21 -5.94 15.47
C ASN A 16 -4.32 -4.78 14.44
N LEU A 17 -5.55 -4.38 14.10
CA LEU A 17 -5.79 -3.30 13.14
C LEU A 17 -5.19 -1.94 13.57
N GLN A 18 -5.21 -1.64 14.87
CA GLN A 18 -4.70 -0.36 15.37
C GLN A 18 -3.17 -0.30 15.29
N GLU A 19 -2.50 -1.36 15.70
CA GLU A 19 -1.05 -1.53 15.60
C GLU A 19 -0.61 -1.55 14.13
N ALA A 20 -1.32 -2.29 13.28
CA ALA A 20 -1.08 -2.30 11.84
C ALA A 20 -1.17 -0.89 11.23
N SER A 21 -2.19 -0.10 11.61
CA SER A 21 -2.36 1.28 11.15
C SER A 21 -1.23 2.19 11.63
N LYS A 22 -0.82 2.10 12.90
CA LYS A 22 0.31 2.87 13.45
C LYS A 22 1.63 2.48 12.77
N TRP A 23 1.88 1.19 12.63
CA TRP A 23 3.08 0.65 11.99
C TRP A 23 3.14 1.06 10.51
N ALA A 24 2.05 0.87 9.75
CA ALA A 24 1.98 1.23 8.34
C ALA A 24 2.14 2.74 8.13
N SER A 25 1.63 3.57 9.04
CA SER A 25 1.83 5.02 8.97
C SER A 25 3.30 5.40 9.14
N LYS A 26 3.99 4.77 10.12
CA LYS A 26 5.43 4.97 10.33
C LYS A 26 6.25 4.45 9.14
N TYR A 27 5.88 3.31 8.57
CA TYR A 27 6.60 2.68 7.47
C TYR A 27 6.47 3.45 6.15
N SER A 28 5.24 3.80 5.77
CA SER A 28 4.95 4.49 4.50
C SER A 28 5.21 6.00 4.54
N LYS A 29 5.52 6.57 5.73
CA LYS A 29 5.64 8.02 5.98
C LYS A 29 4.37 8.80 5.59
N ARG A 30 3.20 8.14 5.61
CA ARG A 30 1.89 8.70 5.26
C ARG A 30 0.86 8.30 6.29
N LYS A 31 -0.25 9.04 6.40
CA LYS A 31 -1.33 8.70 7.34
C LYS A 31 -2.11 7.48 6.84
N VAL A 32 -1.94 6.34 7.50
CA VAL A 32 -2.70 5.10 7.25
C VAL A 32 -3.70 4.90 8.38
N THR A 33 -5.00 4.98 8.08
CA THR A 33 -6.06 4.79 9.09
C THR A 33 -6.44 3.33 9.26
N ILE A 34 -7.17 3.00 10.33
CA ILE A 34 -7.75 1.67 10.56
C ILE A 34 -8.63 1.25 9.38
N SER A 35 -9.42 2.17 8.82
CA SER A 35 -10.26 1.91 7.64
C SER A 35 -9.44 1.51 6.42
N ASN A 36 -8.25 2.09 6.21
CA ASN A 36 -7.36 1.69 5.12
C ASN A 36 -6.91 0.23 5.29
N ILE A 37 -6.53 -0.16 6.51
CA ILE A 37 -6.12 -1.55 6.79
C ILE A 37 -7.32 -2.51 6.65
N SER A 38 -8.50 -2.12 7.13
CA SER A 38 -9.74 -2.88 6.96
C SER A 38 -10.08 -3.09 5.49
N TYR A 39 -9.90 -2.05 4.67
CA TYR A 39 -10.07 -2.13 3.22
C TYR A 39 -9.13 -3.18 2.60
N LEU A 40 -7.85 -3.24 3.01
CA LEU A 40 -6.92 -4.25 2.51
C LEU A 40 -7.39 -5.68 2.82
N LEU A 41 -7.96 -5.92 4.01
CA LEU A 41 -8.53 -7.21 4.38
C LEU A 41 -9.80 -7.52 3.58
N GLN A 42 -10.72 -6.56 3.49
CA GLN A 42 -12.01 -6.74 2.82
C GLN A 42 -11.86 -7.11 1.34
N TYR A 43 -10.88 -6.52 0.66
CA TYR A 43 -10.61 -6.78 -0.75
C TYR A 43 -9.52 -7.83 -0.98
N GLY A 44 -9.12 -8.57 0.06
CA GLY A 44 -8.16 -9.69 -0.05
C GLY A 44 -6.76 -9.29 -0.49
N ARG A 45 -6.35 -8.03 -0.26
CA ARG A 45 -4.97 -7.57 -0.53
C ARG A 45 -3.97 -8.13 0.48
N ILE A 46 -4.44 -8.40 1.70
CA ILE A 46 -3.72 -9.09 2.77
C ILE A 46 -4.67 -10.13 3.39
N LYS A 47 -4.13 -11.25 3.87
CA LYS A 47 -4.92 -12.30 4.51
C LYS A 47 -5.35 -11.92 5.93
N LYS A 48 -6.54 -12.40 6.30
CA LYS A 48 -7.06 -12.33 7.66
C LYS A 48 -6.75 -13.65 8.37
N TYR A 49 -6.05 -13.59 9.51
CA TYR A 49 -5.72 -14.79 10.29
C TYR A 49 -6.55 -14.93 11.58
N GLY A 50 -7.19 -13.85 12.06
CA GLY A 50 -7.98 -13.87 13.29
C GLY A 50 -9.39 -14.44 13.12
N ASN A 51 -9.90 -15.07 14.18
CA ASN A 51 -11.27 -15.63 14.27
C ASN A 51 -12.13 -14.78 15.24
N ASN A 52 -13.46 -14.82 15.11
CA ASN A 52 -14.42 -14.11 16.01
C ASN A 52 -14.17 -12.60 16.19
N GLY A 53 -14.43 -11.80 15.16
CA GLY A 53 -14.52 -10.33 15.28
C GLY A 53 -13.19 -9.58 15.47
N ASN A 54 -12.10 -10.26 15.83
CA ASN A 54 -10.77 -9.67 16.02
C ASN A 54 -9.83 -10.08 14.86
N PRO A 55 -9.78 -9.32 13.75
CA PRO A 55 -8.86 -9.62 12.66
C PRO A 55 -7.40 -9.40 13.10
N LEU A 56 -6.59 -10.43 12.89
CA LEU A 56 -5.14 -10.40 13.03
C LEU A 56 -4.47 -10.35 11.66
N ILE A 57 -3.40 -9.56 11.56
CA ILE A 57 -2.67 -9.29 10.34
C ILE A 57 -1.22 -9.71 10.53
N ASP A 58 -0.67 -10.47 9.58
CA ASP A 58 0.76 -10.76 9.53
C ASP A 58 1.52 -9.49 9.12
N LYS A 59 2.41 -9.02 10.00
CA LYS A 59 3.21 -7.81 9.77
C LYS A 59 4.14 -7.94 8.56
N ASN A 60 4.65 -9.14 8.28
CA ASN A 60 5.50 -9.38 7.11
C ASN A 60 4.69 -9.27 5.82
N GLU A 61 3.46 -9.78 5.81
CA GLU A 61 2.56 -9.65 4.67
C GLU A 61 2.19 -8.19 4.41
N LEU A 62 1.89 -7.43 5.48
CA LEU A 62 1.62 -6.00 5.38
C LEU A 62 2.83 -5.23 4.85
N LYS A 63 4.05 -5.59 5.29
CA LYS A 63 5.29 -5.02 4.75
C LYS A 63 5.47 -5.31 3.27
N ASN A 64 5.31 -6.56 2.86
CA ASN A 64 5.43 -6.98 1.47
C ASN A 64 4.43 -6.24 0.56
N TYR A 65 3.20 -6.00 1.05
CA TYR A 65 2.21 -5.20 0.33
C TYR A 65 2.73 -3.78 0.04
N TYR A 66 3.21 -3.06 1.06
CA TYR A 66 3.74 -1.70 0.87
C TYR A 66 5.03 -1.66 0.05
N ASP A 67 5.91 -2.64 0.21
CA ASP A 67 7.13 -2.76 -0.60
C ASP A 67 6.82 -2.92 -2.09
N SER A 68 5.79 -3.70 -2.42
CA SER A 68 5.35 -3.87 -3.80
C SER A 68 4.84 -2.57 -4.44
N ILE A 69 4.31 -1.64 -3.63
CA ILE A 69 3.84 -0.34 -4.09
C ILE A 69 5.03 0.60 -4.31
N ASN A 70 5.98 0.64 -3.37
CA ASN A 70 7.18 1.47 -3.49
C ASN A 70 8.03 1.06 -4.70
N LYS A 71 8.19 -0.25 -4.92
CA LYS A 71 8.91 -0.76 -6.09
C LYS A 71 8.26 -0.32 -7.40
N LYS A 72 6.92 -0.34 -7.47
CA LYS A 72 6.20 0.21 -8.63
C LYS A 72 6.48 1.71 -8.78
N GLU A 73 6.44 2.50 -7.72
CA GLU A 73 6.81 3.92 -7.82
C GLU A 73 8.20 4.11 -8.46
N GLU A 74 9.21 3.35 -8.05
CA GLU A 74 10.56 3.40 -8.64
C GLU A 74 10.59 2.94 -10.11
N GLU A 75 9.92 1.84 -10.45
CA GLU A 75 9.82 1.33 -11.81
C GLU A 75 9.15 2.35 -12.74
N TRP A 76 8.08 2.98 -12.27
CA TRP A 76 7.34 3.98 -13.04
C TRP A 76 8.16 5.26 -13.24
N LYS A 77 8.96 5.68 -12.26
CA LYS A 77 9.92 6.78 -12.43
C LYS A 77 10.97 6.46 -13.50
N LYS A 78 11.49 5.23 -13.52
CA LYS A 78 12.46 4.78 -14.54
C LYS A 78 11.88 4.75 -15.95
N VAL A 79 10.65 4.28 -16.11
CA VAL A 79 9.99 4.14 -17.42
C VAL A 79 9.57 5.50 -18.00
N LEU A 80 9.14 6.43 -17.15
CA LEU A 80 8.58 7.71 -17.60
C LEU A 80 9.64 8.81 -17.80
N GLY A 81 10.86 8.62 -17.29
CA GLY A 81 11.99 9.56 -17.47
C GLY A 81 11.94 10.79 -16.56
N ASP A 82 12.98 11.62 -16.64
CA ASP A 82 13.19 12.81 -15.80
C ASP A 82 12.20 13.95 -16.05
N ASP A 83 11.47 13.91 -17.17
CA ASP A 83 10.45 14.90 -17.54
C ASP A 83 9.12 14.71 -16.77
N LEU A 84 9.06 13.69 -15.91
CA LEU A 84 7.89 13.39 -15.10
C LEU A 84 7.90 14.21 -13.81
N ASN A 85 7.01 15.18 -13.71
CA ASN A 85 6.77 15.86 -12.43
C ASN A 85 5.90 14.97 -11.53
N TRP A 86 6.54 14.16 -10.67
CA TRP A 86 5.86 13.25 -9.74
C TRP A 86 4.88 13.97 -8.80
N HIS A 87 5.13 15.25 -8.48
CA HIS A 87 4.22 16.05 -7.66
C HIS A 87 2.86 16.24 -8.36
N LEU A 88 2.84 16.34 -9.70
CA LEU A 88 1.59 16.40 -10.49
C LEU A 88 0.81 15.08 -10.54
N SER A 89 1.34 13.98 -9.97
CA SER A 89 0.58 12.73 -9.81
C SER A 89 -0.40 12.76 -8.62
N PHE A 90 -0.32 13.80 -7.79
CA PHE A 90 -1.11 13.98 -6.56
C PHE A 90 -1.04 12.78 -5.61
N VAL A 91 0.02 11.96 -5.68
CA VAL A 91 0.13 10.68 -4.94
C VAL A 91 0.05 10.84 -3.43
N GLU A 92 0.30 12.04 -2.92
CA GLU A 92 0.17 12.44 -1.52
C GLU A 92 -1.29 12.55 -1.05
N TYR A 93 -2.23 12.77 -1.96
CA TYR A 93 -3.65 12.90 -1.67
C TYR A 93 -4.37 11.56 -1.80
N LYS A 94 -5.41 11.35 -0.99
CA LYS A 94 -6.27 10.17 -1.07
C LYS A 94 -7.01 10.15 -2.41
N GLU A 95 -7.41 8.97 -2.87
CA GLU A 95 -8.21 8.85 -4.09
C GLU A 95 -9.50 9.68 -4.02
N SER A 96 -10.17 9.71 -2.86
CA SER A 96 -11.34 10.56 -2.60
C SER A 96 -11.07 12.07 -2.75
N GLU A 97 -9.83 12.50 -2.53
CA GLU A 97 -9.40 13.90 -2.66
C GLU A 97 -8.94 14.21 -4.09
N ARG A 98 -8.36 13.21 -4.78
CA ARG A 98 -7.86 13.34 -6.16
C ARG A 98 -8.96 13.42 -7.23
N THR A 99 -10.10 12.75 -7.03
CA THR A 99 -11.14 12.65 -8.07
C THR A 99 -12.42 13.37 -7.65
N LYS A 100 -12.78 14.47 -8.33
CA LYS A 100 -14.06 15.18 -8.12
C LYS A 100 -15.27 14.46 -8.75
N HIS A 101 -15.04 13.52 -9.68
CA HIS A 101 -16.10 12.77 -10.37
C HIS A 101 -16.16 11.33 -9.84
N VAL A 102 -17.36 10.78 -9.63
CA VAL A 102 -17.64 9.42 -9.11
C VAL A 102 -17.06 8.29 -9.98
N HIS A 103 -16.45 8.61 -11.13
CA HIS A 103 -15.88 7.66 -12.07
C HIS A 103 -14.44 8.06 -12.41
N ARG A 104 -13.50 7.64 -11.54
CA ARG A 104 -12.03 7.62 -11.69
C ARG A 104 -11.48 8.45 -12.87
N LEU A 105 -11.17 9.72 -12.61
CA LEU A 105 -10.16 10.42 -13.39
C LEU A 105 -8.86 9.60 -13.26
N HIS A 106 -8.27 9.20 -14.39
CA HIS A 106 -6.93 8.63 -14.40
C HIS A 106 -5.98 9.75 -14.00
N PRO A 107 -5.30 9.69 -12.85
CA PRO A 107 -4.22 10.61 -12.56
C PRO A 107 -3.14 10.26 -13.57
N TYR A 108 -3.07 11.00 -14.66
CA TYR A 108 -1.93 10.96 -15.55
C TYR A 108 -0.73 11.23 -14.65
N LYS A 109 0.12 10.22 -14.49
CA LYS A 109 1.06 10.06 -13.37
C LYS A 109 2.17 11.10 -13.39
N GLY A 110 1.85 12.38 -13.38
CA GLY A 110 2.76 13.49 -13.64
C GLY A 110 2.78 13.98 -15.09
N LYS A 111 1.94 13.44 -16.00
CA LYS A 111 1.87 13.91 -17.39
C LYS A 111 0.69 14.85 -17.58
N PHE A 112 0.95 16.13 -17.81
CA PHE A 112 -0.10 17.11 -18.14
C PHE A 112 -0.78 16.71 -19.45
N ILE A 113 -2.11 16.60 -19.45
CA ILE A 113 -2.88 16.53 -20.69
C ILE A 113 -3.50 17.90 -20.92
N PRO A 114 -3.09 18.64 -21.97
CA PRO A 114 -3.78 19.86 -22.32
C PRO A 114 -5.24 19.51 -22.63
N GLN A 115 -6.17 20.19 -21.95
CA GLN A 115 -7.57 20.17 -22.37
C GLN A 115 -7.62 20.81 -23.76
N LEU A 116 -8.08 20.06 -24.77
CA LEU A 116 -8.45 20.65 -26.05
C LEU A 116 -9.72 21.48 -25.79
N VAL A 117 -9.56 22.80 -25.80
CA VAL A 117 -10.65 23.78 -25.90
C VAL A 117 -11.13 23.82 -27.34
#